data_AF-A0A4Y7Q3L4-F1
#
_entry.id   AF-A0A4Y7Q3L4-F1
#
_cell.length_a   1.000
_cell.length_b   1.000
_cell.length_c   1.000
_cell.angle_alpha   90.00
_cell.angle_beta   90.00
_cell.angle_gamma   90.00
#
_symmetry.space_group_name_H-M   'P 1'
#
loop_
_entity.id
_entity.type
_entity.pdbx_description
1 polymer ?
#
loop_
_entity_poly.entity_id
_entity_poly.type
_entity_poly.pdbx_seq_one_letter_code
_entity_poly.pdbx_strand_id
1 'polypeptide(L)'
;MKVAIEGCCHGQLNAIYQHIAELEAKINYKIDLLICCGDFQAIRNHQDLQCMVVPEKYREMGDFHSYYTGEKTAPMLTLVIGGNHEASAYLWELYHGGWLAPNIYFVGHAGCVQVNGVRIAGSSGIFNGDDFHQGHWEKLPYNNGSMRSIYHVREYDIKRLSLLSSPDVVISHEWPQGIEHHGDLRYLLQRKPWFRGDIASGQLGSPPLMGLLKVLKPEWWFAAHMHVRFTASVPHDADDRPPALPTFENPDEPPKTAVRRETKFVALDKCLPTRQFLQLIDIQTPPLCPRNGKDKPDSTPPRLTFDPEWLAITRAFHPFLSTTQHQPRMPDEERARDMVRTEFEWVLENVGDKVEHDGLRDVDECQAFCATAPGPGGEQGSKSSQPPGYTNPQTVAFCAMLGIDNKINPPPPQTSYSSPDAVENPAPHQEKGSSTSGTSKHSNMGT
;
A
#
# COMPACT_ATOMS: atom_id res chain seq x y z
N MET A 1 18.97 2.54 8.87
CA MET A 1 17.70 1.96 9.33
C MET A 1 17.80 0.44 9.25
N LYS A 2 17.52 -0.27 10.35
CA LYS A 2 17.49 -1.75 10.36
C LYS A 2 16.11 -2.23 9.94
N VAL A 3 16.09 -3.00 8.87
CA VAL A 3 14.86 -3.51 8.27
C VAL A 3 14.85 -5.03 8.34
N ALA A 4 13.76 -5.60 8.85
CA ALA A 4 13.48 -7.02 8.73
C ALA A 4 12.67 -7.27 7.46
N ILE A 5 13.17 -8.13 6.59
CA ILE A 5 12.46 -8.59 5.39
C ILE A 5 11.90 -9.97 5.67
N GLU A 6 10.61 -10.16 5.41
CA GLU A 6 9.86 -11.39 5.60
C GLU A 6 9.33 -11.89 4.25
N GLY A 7 9.38 -13.21 4.05
CA GLY A 7 8.91 -13.88 2.82
C GLY A 7 7.38 -13.97 2.74
N CYS A 8 6.84 -15.18 2.96
CA CYS A 8 5.39 -15.40 3.02
C CYS A 8 4.92 -15.59 4.47
N CYS A 9 4.05 -14.69 4.92
CA CYS A 9 3.55 -14.66 6.31
C CYS A 9 2.61 -15.84 6.62
N HIS A 10 1.66 -16.14 5.73
CA HIS A 10 0.61 -17.14 5.92
C HIS A 10 -0.16 -17.03 7.25
N GLY A 11 -0.46 -15.78 7.65
CA GLY A 11 -1.19 -15.49 8.87
C GLY A 11 -0.43 -15.78 10.18
N GLN A 12 0.87 -16.08 10.14
CA GLN A 12 1.72 -16.37 11.32
C GLN A 12 2.34 -15.10 11.94
N LEU A 13 1.56 -14.02 11.97
CA LEU A 13 2.05 -12.69 12.35
C LEU A 13 2.60 -12.64 13.78
N ASN A 14 1.99 -13.37 14.71
CA ASN A 14 2.48 -13.47 16.09
C ASN A 14 3.88 -14.09 16.14
N ALA A 15 4.10 -15.18 15.38
CA ALA A 15 5.38 -15.89 15.36
C ALA A 15 6.50 -15.02 14.74
N ILE A 16 6.18 -14.25 13.69
CA ILE A 16 7.12 -13.32 13.06
C ILE A 16 7.56 -12.25 14.06
N TYR A 17 6.62 -11.56 14.72
CA TYR A 17 6.98 -10.53 15.71
C TYR A 17 7.70 -11.10 16.92
N GLN A 18 7.31 -12.29 17.40
CA GLN A 18 8.03 -13.00 18.47
C GLN A 18 9.48 -13.26 18.06
N HIS A 19 9.72 -13.76 16.85
CA HIS A 19 11.07 -14.05 16.36
C HIS A 19 11.92 -12.78 16.24
N ILE A 20 11.34 -11.69 15.76
CA ILE A 20 11.97 -10.36 15.70
C ILE A 20 12.35 -9.89 17.11
N ALA A 21 11.45 -9.97 18.09
CA ALA A 21 11.74 -9.58 19.47
C ALA A 21 12.90 -10.40 20.09
N GLU A 22 12.97 -11.70 19.78
CA GLU A 22 14.09 -12.56 20.19
C GLU A 22 15.42 -12.17 19.53
N LEU A 23 15.39 -11.67 18.29
CA LEU A 23 16.57 -11.15 17.60
C LEU A 23 17.02 -9.82 18.19
N GLU A 24 16.10 -8.88 18.43
CA GLU A 24 16.39 -7.59 19.07
C GLU A 24 17.07 -7.77 20.44
N ALA A 25 16.59 -8.73 21.24
CA ALA A 25 17.18 -9.08 22.53
C ALA A 25 18.64 -9.55 22.44
N LYS A 26 19.06 -10.05 21.27
CA LYS A 26 20.44 -10.53 21.01
C LYS A 26 21.34 -9.46 20.41
N ILE A 27 20.80 -8.59 19.55
CA ILE A 27 21.59 -7.60 18.77
C ILE A 27 21.68 -6.22 19.43
N ASN A 28 21.01 -6.01 20.57
CA ASN A 28 20.96 -4.74 21.31
C ASN A 28 20.62 -3.52 20.41
N TYR A 29 19.72 -3.75 19.45
CA TYR A 29 19.21 -2.74 18.52
C TYR A 29 17.75 -3.07 18.21
N LYS A 30 16.91 -2.05 18.05
CA LYS A 30 15.49 -2.18 17.71
C LYS A 30 15.27 -2.19 16.21
N ILE A 31 14.53 -3.15 15.70
CA ILE A 31 14.21 -3.20 14.27
C ILE A 31 13.22 -2.08 13.98
N ASP A 32 13.58 -1.24 13.01
CA ASP A 32 12.82 -0.03 12.69
C ASP A 32 11.58 -0.40 11.86
N LEU A 33 11.75 -1.28 10.87
CA LEU A 33 10.73 -1.60 9.88
C LEU A 33 10.67 -3.12 9.61
N LEU A 34 9.47 -3.66 9.51
CA LEU A 34 9.19 -4.97 8.93
C LEU A 34 8.61 -4.80 7.52
N ILE A 35 9.10 -5.56 6.55
CA ILE A 35 8.56 -5.64 5.20
C ILE A 35 8.11 -7.08 4.92
N CYS A 36 6.81 -7.28 4.70
CA CYS A 36 6.23 -8.57 4.31
C CYS A 36 5.99 -8.63 2.80
N CYS A 37 6.61 -9.59 2.13
CA CYS A 37 6.58 -9.74 0.68
C CYS A 37 5.31 -10.46 0.16
N GLY A 38 4.26 -10.59 0.96
CA GLY A 38 2.95 -11.11 0.54
C GLY A 38 2.54 -12.40 1.22
N ASP A 39 1.44 -12.97 0.72
CA ASP A 39 0.66 -14.02 1.40
C ASP A 39 0.44 -13.65 2.88
N PHE A 40 0.07 -12.39 3.11
CA PHE A 40 -0.08 -11.81 4.44
C PHE A 40 -1.30 -12.38 5.16
N GLN A 41 -2.37 -12.65 4.42
CA GLN A 41 -3.65 -13.14 4.92
C GLN A 41 -4.29 -12.16 5.93
N ALA A 42 -4.59 -10.94 5.47
CA ALA A 42 -5.28 -9.88 6.24
C ALA A 42 -6.77 -10.22 6.53
N ILE A 43 -7.04 -11.37 7.15
CA ILE A 43 -8.40 -11.88 7.38
C ILE A 43 -9.01 -11.20 8.60
N ARG A 44 -10.07 -10.39 8.39
CA ARG A 44 -10.77 -9.69 9.47
C ARG A 44 -11.75 -10.62 10.17
N ASN A 45 -12.41 -11.50 9.41
CA ASN A 45 -13.48 -12.37 9.88
C ASN A 45 -13.69 -13.59 8.95
N HIS A 46 -14.66 -14.46 9.24
CA HIS A 46 -14.86 -15.72 8.49
C HIS A 46 -15.34 -15.51 7.04
N GLN A 47 -15.97 -14.38 6.74
CA GLN A 47 -16.44 -14.08 5.39
C GLN A 47 -15.27 -13.77 4.46
N ASP A 48 -14.22 -13.10 4.95
CA ASP A 48 -13.01 -12.84 4.16
C ASP A 48 -12.32 -14.16 3.71
N LEU A 49 -12.41 -15.24 4.50
CA LEU A 49 -11.92 -16.58 4.10
C LEU A 49 -12.63 -17.11 2.85
N GLN A 50 -13.85 -16.66 2.57
CA GLN A 50 -14.61 -17.06 1.39
C GLN A 50 -14.16 -16.35 0.12
N CYS A 51 -13.33 -15.31 0.25
CA CYS A 51 -12.67 -14.61 -0.86
C CYS A 51 -11.24 -15.09 -1.11
N MET A 52 -10.74 -16.05 -0.32
CA MET A 52 -9.37 -16.55 -0.42
C MET A 52 -9.28 -17.81 -1.29
N VAL A 53 -8.29 -17.83 -2.19
CA VAL A 53 -7.95 -19.02 -2.98
C VAL A 53 -7.05 -19.97 -2.19
N VAL A 54 -7.65 -20.65 -1.21
CA VAL A 54 -7.02 -21.75 -0.47
C VAL A 54 -8.04 -22.90 -0.40
N PRO A 55 -7.62 -24.17 -0.56
CA PRO A 55 -8.52 -25.31 -0.38
C PRO A 55 -9.22 -25.23 0.99
N GLU A 56 -10.52 -25.47 1.03
CA GLU A 56 -11.37 -25.20 2.20
C GLU A 56 -10.82 -25.79 3.52
N LYS A 57 -10.30 -27.02 3.48
CA LYS A 57 -9.68 -27.70 4.63
C LYS A 57 -8.42 -27.06 5.20
N TYR A 58 -7.81 -26.12 4.48
CA TYR A 58 -6.60 -25.39 4.88
C TYR A 58 -6.86 -23.91 5.16
N ARG A 59 -8.12 -23.47 5.09
CA ARG A 59 -8.48 -22.08 5.42
C ARG A 59 -8.47 -21.91 6.92
N GLU A 60 -7.65 -20.97 7.38
CA GLU A 60 -7.51 -20.63 8.79
C GLU A 60 -7.58 -19.11 8.95
N MET A 61 -8.17 -18.66 10.06
CA MET A 61 -8.27 -17.22 10.39
C MET A 61 -6.90 -16.54 10.52
N GLY A 62 -5.87 -17.30 10.93
CA GLY A 62 -4.57 -16.75 11.28
C GLY A 62 -4.64 -15.75 12.43
N ASP A 63 -3.60 -14.93 12.56
CA ASP A 63 -3.44 -14.01 13.68
C ASP A 63 -4.00 -12.60 13.43
N PHE A 64 -4.15 -12.20 12.17
CA PHE A 64 -4.35 -10.80 11.77
C PHE A 64 -5.60 -10.17 12.40
N HIS A 65 -6.71 -10.92 12.53
CA HIS A 65 -7.96 -10.39 13.07
C HIS A 65 -7.78 -9.73 14.45
N SER A 66 -6.85 -10.22 15.27
CA SER A 66 -6.57 -9.66 16.61
C SER A 66 -5.90 -8.29 16.55
N TYR A 67 -5.12 -8.01 15.50
CA TYR A 67 -4.54 -6.70 15.23
C TYR A 67 -5.58 -5.74 14.67
N TYR A 68 -6.44 -6.25 13.77
CA TYR A 68 -7.53 -5.49 13.20
C TYR A 68 -8.57 -5.03 14.24
N THR A 69 -8.92 -5.89 15.21
CA THR A 69 -9.86 -5.55 16.29
C THR A 69 -9.24 -4.73 17.43
N GLY A 70 -7.92 -4.54 17.42
CA GLY A 70 -7.18 -3.83 18.47
C GLY A 70 -6.92 -4.65 19.75
N GLU A 71 -7.15 -5.97 19.72
CA GLU A 71 -6.72 -6.87 20.81
C GLU A 71 -5.18 -6.90 20.91
N LYS A 72 -4.50 -6.80 19.76
CA LYS A 72 -3.05 -6.65 19.65
C LYS A 72 -2.69 -5.42 18.85
N THR A 73 -1.46 -4.96 19.01
CA THR A 73 -0.87 -3.87 18.21
C THR A 73 0.44 -4.34 17.63
N ALA A 74 0.71 -4.02 16.36
CA ALA A 74 1.99 -4.35 15.76
C ALA A 74 3.12 -3.55 16.46
N PRO A 75 4.21 -4.21 16.89
CA PRO A 75 5.24 -3.59 17.72
C PRO A 75 6.17 -2.63 16.95
N MET A 76 6.09 -2.61 15.63
CA MET A 76 6.88 -1.77 14.72
C MET A 76 6.07 -1.49 13.46
N LEU A 77 6.48 -0.49 12.69
CA LEU A 77 5.93 -0.22 11.37
C LEU A 77 6.14 -1.46 10.48
N THR A 78 5.06 -1.93 9.88
CA THR A 78 5.04 -3.12 9.03
C THR A 78 4.46 -2.74 7.67
N LEU A 79 5.28 -2.78 6.62
CA LEU A 79 4.83 -2.62 5.24
C LEU A 79 4.46 -3.98 4.66
N VAL A 80 3.35 -4.01 3.93
CA VAL A 80 2.79 -5.24 3.36
C VAL A 80 2.48 -5.01 1.87
N ILE A 81 2.82 -5.98 1.03
CA ILE A 81 2.22 -6.16 -0.30
C ILE A 81 1.35 -7.43 -0.29
N GLY A 82 0.49 -7.61 -1.28
CA GLY A 82 -0.36 -8.79 -1.42
C GLY A 82 0.34 -9.92 -2.18
N GLY A 83 0.07 -11.17 -1.80
CA GLY A 83 0.38 -12.37 -2.57
C GLY A 83 -0.85 -12.95 -3.28
N ASN A 84 -0.90 -14.28 -3.37
CA ASN A 84 -2.02 -15.02 -3.98
C ASN A 84 -2.95 -15.70 -2.94
N HIS A 85 -2.55 -15.74 -1.66
CA HIS A 85 -3.36 -16.20 -0.54
C HIS A 85 -3.76 -15.03 0.34
N GLU A 86 -4.75 -14.26 -0.11
CA GLU A 86 -5.12 -13.00 0.56
C GLU A 86 -6.61 -12.91 0.87
N ALA A 87 -6.92 -12.01 1.81
CA ALA A 87 -8.24 -11.40 1.93
C ALA A 87 -8.45 -10.40 0.77
N SER A 88 -8.49 -10.87 -0.47
CA SER A 88 -8.42 -10.00 -1.66
C SER A 88 -9.53 -8.95 -1.71
N ALA A 89 -10.70 -9.25 -1.15
CA ALA A 89 -11.79 -8.28 -1.00
C ALA A 89 -11.37 -7.09 -0.11
N TYR A 90 -10.70 -7.34 1.01
CA TYR A 90 -10.24 -6.29 1.90
C TYR A 90 -9.05 -5.51 1.30
N LEU A 91 -8.08 -6.20 0.68
CA LEU A 91 -6.98 -5.53 0.00
C LEU A 91 -7.48 -4.64 -1.15
N TRP A 92 -8.53 -5.07 -1.86
CA TRP A 92 -9.17 -4.27 -2.90
C TRP A 92 -9.77 -2.97 -2.34
N GLU A 93 -10.35 -2.98 -1.13
CA GLU A 93 -10.85 -1.75 -0.48
C GLU A 93 -9.77 -0.68 -0.33
N LEU A 94 -8.50 -1.11 -0.25
CA LEU A 94 -7.29 -0.30 -0.08
C LEU A 94 -6.38 -0.41 -1.32
N TYR A 95 -6.95 -0.48 -2.54
CA TYR A 95 -6.20 -0.60 -3.80
C TYR A 95 -5.03 0.41 -3.92
N HIS A 96 -5.24 1.65 -3.44
CA HIS A 96 -4.24 2.72 -3.44
C HIS A 96 -3.27 2.73 -2.25
N GLY A 97 -3.37 1.73 -1.36
CA GLY A 97 -2.64 1.64 -0.10
C GLY A 97 -3.41 2.24 1.08
N GLY A 98 -3.05 1.81 2.29
CA GLY A 98 -3.66 2.27 3.55
C GLY A 98 -3.37 1.35 4.73
N TRP A 99 -3.76 1.78 5.92
CA TRP A 99 -3.60 1.01 7.15
C TRP A 99 -4.57 -0.17 7.18
N LEU A 100 -4.01 -1.39 7.22
CA LEU A 100 -4.75 -2.63 7.48
C LEU A 100 -5.11 -2.77 8.97
N ALA A 101 -4.23 -2.27 9.83
CA ALA A 101 -4.37 -2.17 11.28
C ALA A 101 -3.36 -1.11 11.77
N PRO A 102 -3.43 -0.65 13.03
CA PRO A 102 -2.42 0.24 13.57
C PRO A 102 -0.99 -0.33 13.39
N ASN A 103 -0.08 0.47 12.83
CA ASN A 103 1.29 0.12 12.44
C ASN A 103 1.44 -0.92 11.31
N ILE A 104 0.37 -1.34 10.64
CA ILE A 104 0.44 -2.27 9.50
C ILE A 104 -0.13 -1.58 8.25
N TYR A 105 0.76 -1.19 7.33
CA TYR A 105 0.41 -0.45 6.12
C TYR A 105 0.49 -1.35 4.88
N PHE A 106 -0.61 -1.47 4.15
CA PHE A 106 -0.62 -2.07 2.82
C PHE A 106 -0.18 -1.03 1.81
N VAL A 107 0.84 -1.36 1.02
CA VAL A 107 1.40 -0.46 0.00
C VAL A 107 0.44 -0.25 -1.18
N GLY A 108 -0.53 -1.16 -1.37
CA GLY A 108 -1.50 -1.13 -2.47
C GLY A 108 -1.26 -2.26 -3.47
N HIS A 109 -2.13 -2.36 -4.49
CA HIS A 109 -1.93 -3.32 -5.58
C HIS A 109 -0.63 -3.02 -6.35
N ALA A 110 -0.36 -1.74 -6.56
CA ALA A 110 0.96 -1.19 -6.81
C ALA A 110 1.08 0.10 -6.03
N GLY A 111 2.29 0.43 -5.56
CA GLY A 111 2.51 1.59 -4.71
C GLY A 111 3.97 1.98 -4.59
N CYS A 112 4.23 3.22 -4.16
CA CYS A 112 5.51 3.63 -3.61
C CYS A 112 5.29 4.62 -2.46
N VAL A 113 5.96 4.38 -1.34
CA VAL A 113 5.95 5.19 -0.12
C VAL A 113 7.37 5.47 0.33
N GLN A 114 7.56 6.39 1.27
CA GLN A 114 8.87 6.61 1.87
C GLN A 114 8.85 6.30 3.37
N VAL A 115 9.87 5.56 3.82
CA VAL A 115 10.13 5.36 5.25
C VAL A 115 11.47 5.99 5.57
N ASN A 116 11.46 7.05 6.39
CA ASN A 116 12.67 7.81 6.70
C ASN A 116 13.43 8.27 5.43
N GLY A 117 12.70 8.68 4.40
CA GLY A 117 13.24 9.10 3.10
C GLY A 117 13.68 7.97 2.17
N VAL A 118 13.66 6.71 2.61
CA VAL A 118 13.92 5.54 1.74
C VAL A 118 12.67 5.24 0.94
N ARG A 119 12.78 5.27 -0.38
CA ARG A 119 11.68 5.01 -1.32
C ARG A 119 11.49 3.51 -1.53
N ILE A 120 10.31 3.03 -1.17
CA ILE A 120 9.97 1.61 -1.20
C ILE A 120 8.77 1.42 -2.13
N ALA A 121 9.02 0.81 -3.30
CA ALA A 121 7.98 0.48 -4.26
C ALA A 121 7.51 -0.98 -4.09
N GLY A 122 6.23 -1.23 -4.28
CA GLY A 122 5.60 -2.53 -4.13
C GLY A 122 4.76 -2.92 -5.36
N SER A 123 4.88 -4.18 -5.78
CA SER A 123 3.99 -4.82 -6.75
C SER A 123 3.35 -6.05 -6.11
N SER A 124 2.05 -5.96 -5.82
CA SER A 124 1.28 -7.05 -5.23
C SER A 124 0.84 -8.05 -6.30
N GLY A 125 0.69 -9.33 -5.90
CA GLY A 125 0.10 -10.37 -6.72
C GLY A 125 1.10 -11.24 -7.49
N ILE A 126 0.55 -12.08 -8.37
CA ILE A 126 1.31 -13.00 -9.25
C ILE A 126 0.93 -12.79 -10.72
N PHE A 127 1.79 -13.17 -11.64
CA PHE A 127 1.56 -12.99 -13.07
C PHE A 127 0.65 -14.07 -13.65
N ASN A 128 -0.29 -13.65 -14.49
CA ASN A 128 -1.04 -14.51 -15.38
C ASN A 128 -1.20 -13.79 -16.73
N GLY A 129 -0.75 -14.43 -17.81
CA GLY A 129 -0.76 -13.83 -19.14
C GLY A 129 -2.15 -13.53 -19.71
N ASP A 130 -3.16 -14.31 -19.32
CA ASP A 130 -4.54 -14.14 -19.82
C ASP A 130 -5.19 -12.90 -19.20
N ASP A 131 -4.85 -12.57 -17.95
CA ASP A 131 -5.41 -11.43 -17.21
C ASP A 131 -4.57 -10.16 -17.32
N PHE A 132 -3.29 -10.27 -17.69
CA PHE A 132 -2.34 -9.15 -17.63
C PHE A 132 -2.78 -7.91 -18.39
N HIS A 133 -3.36 -8.07 -19.58
CA HIS A 133 -3.81 -6.96 -20.44
C HIS A 133 -5.25 -6.49 -20.17
N GLN A 134 -5.92 -7.07 -19.19
CA GLN A 134 -7.29 -6.69 -18.83
C GLN A 134 -7.30 -5.53 -17.81
N GLY A 135 -8.45 -4.90 -17.61
CA GLY A 135 -8.67 -4.07 -16.41
C GLY A 135 -9.04 -4.91 -15.19
N HIS A 136 -9.30 -4.26 -14.06
CA HIS A 136 -9.72 -4.89 -12.81
C HIS A 136 -11.25 -4.99 -12.72
N TRP A 137 -11.83 -6.04 -13.30
CA TRP A 137 -13.28 -6.20 -13.46
C TRP A 137 -13.98 -6.98 -12.36
N GLU A 138 -13.21 -7.56 -11.45
CA GLU A 138 -13.69 -8.43 -10.39
C GLU A 138 -14.61 -7.65 -9.44
N LYS A 139 -15.77 -8.24 -9.14
CA LYS A 139 -16.76 -7.66 -8.21
C LYS A 139 -17.26 -8.73 -7.25
N LEU A 140 -17.51 -8.34 -6.01
CA LEU A 140 -18.16 -9.19 -5.02
C LEU A 140 -19.64 -9.43 -5.40
N PRO A 141 -20.19 -10.62 -5.14
CA PRO A 141 -19.48 -11.83 -4.71
C PRO A 141 -18.63 -12.43 -5.84
N TYR A 142 -17.40 -12.82 -5.53
CA TYR A 142 -16.49 -13.47 -6.47
C TYR A 142 -16.95 -14.87 -6.82
N ASN A 143 -16.77 -15.25 -8.09
CA ASN A 143 -16.80 -16.63 -8.52
C ASN A 143 -15.37 -17.22 -8.50
N ASN A 144 -15.23 -18.51 -8.85
CA ASN A 144 -13.94 -19.20 -8.87
C ASN A 144 -12.89 -18.54 -9.78
N GLY A 145 -13.31 -17.90 -10.88
CA GLY A 145 -12.42 -17.18 -11.79
C GLY A 145 -11.97 -15.86 -11.18
N SER A 146 -12.92 -15.00 -10.79
CA SER A 146 -12.63 -13.67 -10.24
C SER A 146 -11.87 -13.71 -8.92
N MET A 147 -12.05 -14.78 -8.14
CA MET A 147 -11.28 -14.99 -6.89
C MET A 147 -9.79 -15.24 -7.17
N ARG A 148 -9.43 -15.74 -8.36
CA ARG A 148 -8.04 -15.89 -8.80
C ARG A 148 -7.53 -14.63 -9.48
N SER A 149 -8.31 -14.09 -10.41
CA SER A 149 -7.86 -12.97 -11.23
C SER A 149 -7.67 -11.66 -10.44
N ILE A 150 -8.35 -11.50 -9.29
CA ILE A 150 -8.24 -10.30 -8.43
C ILE A 150 -6.81 -10.02 -7.92
N TYR A 151 -6.01 -11.06 -7.69
CA TYR A 151 -4.61 -10.90 -7.25
C TYR A 151 -3.62 -11.04 -8.41
N HIS A 152 -4.08 -11.20 -9.65
CA HIS A 152 -3.16 -11.22 -10.78
C HIS A 152 -2.66 -9.81 -11.08
N VAL A 153 -1.38 -9.69 -11.42
CA VAL A 153 -0.76 -8.41 -11.82
C VAL A 153 -1.40 -7.92 -13.13
N ARG A 154 -1.61 -6.60 -13.27
CA ARG A 154 -2.06 -5.97 -14.52
C ARG A 154 -0.98 -5.12 -15.16
N GLU A 155 -1.03 -4.99 -16.49
CA GLU A 155 -0.16 -4.12 -17.27
C GLU A 155 -0.26 -2.66 -16.81
N TYR A 156 -1.46 -2.22 -16.41
CA TYR A 156 -1.70 -0.89 -15.85
C TYR A 156 -0.82 -0.61 -14.62
N ASP A 157 -0.73 -1.57 -13.70
CA ASP A 157 0.02 -1.44 -12.45
C ASP A 157 1.55 -1.42 -12.75
N ILE A 158 2.01 -2.28 -13.66
CA ILE A 158 3.41 -2.34 -14.10
C ILE A 158 3.82 -1.07 -14.85
N LYS A 159 2.98 -0.56 -15.76
CA LYS A 159 3.28 0.67 -16.50
C LYS A 159 3.45 1.85 -15.56
N ARG A 160 2.59 1.99 -14.55
CA ARG A 160 2.72 3.04 -13.52
C ARG A 160 4.03 2.91 -12.76
N LEU A 161 4.37 1.72 -12.26
CA LEU A 161 5.64 1.50 -11.56
C LEU A 161 6.85 1.84 -12.42
N SER A 162 6.82 1.52 -13.73
CA SER A 162 7.93 1.80 -14.66
C SER A 162 8.24 3.29 -14.86
N LEU A 163 7.32 4.18 -14.48
CA LEU A 163 7.49 5.63 -14.61
C LEU A 163 8.21 6.25 -13.41
N LEU A 164 8.36 5.53 -12.31
CA LEU A 164 9.14 5.99 -11.16
C LEU A 164 10.60 6.21 -11.55
N SER A 165 11.18 7.29 -11.04
CA SER A 165 12.62 7.38 -10.87
C SER A 165 13.09 6.30 -9.89
N SER A 166 14.28 5.74 -10.13
CA SER A 166 14.81 4.54 -9.44
C SER A 166 14.56 4.53 -7.90
N PRO A 167 13.62 3.71 -7.39
CA PRO A 167 13.39 3.57 -5.95
C PRO A 167 14.55 2.82 -5.29
N ASP A 168 14.74 2.98 -3.98
CA ASP A 168 15.80 2.29 -3.24
C ASP A 168 15.54 0.80 -3.12
N VAL A 169 14.28 0.46 -2.82
CA VAL A 169 13.79 -0.89 -2.61
C VAL A 169 12.58 -1.14 -3.52
N VAL A 170 12.57 -2.28 -4.19
CA VAL A 170 11.36 -2.84 -4.80
C VAL A 170 10.99 -4.15 -4.12
N ILE A 171 9.71 -4.33 -3.85
CA ILE A 171 9.14 -5.54 -3.24
C ILE A 171 8.13 -6.12 -4.21
N SER A 172 8.20 -7.43 -4.46
CA SER A 172 7.19 -8.18 -5.22
C SER A 172 6.91 -9.50 -4.55
N HIS A 173 5.71 -10.06 -4.71
CA HIS A 173 5.47 -11.40 -4.16
C HIS A 173 6.17 -12.46 -5.00
N GLU A 174 5.93 -12.43 -6.32
CA GLU A 174 6.57 -13.31 -7.28
C GLU A 174 7.98 -12.83 -7.64
N TRP A 175 8.82 -13.74 -8.15
CA TRP A 175 10.17 -13.44 -8.60
C TRP A 175 10.16 -12.80 -9.99
N PRO A 176 11.09 -11.89 -10.32
CA PRO A 176 11.40 -11.54 -11.70
C PRO A 176 11.80 -12.78 -12.49
N GLN A 177 11.19 -13.00 -13.66
CA GLN A 177 11.50 -14.15 -14.49
C GLN A 177 12.97 -14.17 -14.93
N GLY A 178 13.64 -15.31 -14.77
CA GLY A 178 15.04 -15.51 -15.14
C GLY A 178 16.04 -15.06 -14.08
N ILE A 179 15.59 -14.55 -12.92
CA ILE A 179 16.46 -14.11 -11.82
C ILE A 179 17.34 -15.25 -11.27
N GLU A 180 16.90 -16.50 -11.42
CA GLU A 180 17.64 -17.70 -11.05
C GLU A 180 18.98 -17.84 -11.79
N HIS A 181 19.10 -17.25 -12.97
CA HIS A 181 20.35 -17.23 -13.76
C HIS A 181 21.37 -16.22 -13.25
N HIS A 182 20.97 -15.34 -12.33
CA HIS A 182 21.82 -14.31 -11.70
C HIS A 182 22.30 -14.72 -10.30
N GLY A 183 22.05 -15.97 -9.87
CA GLY A 183 22.49 -16.52 -8.59
C GLY A 183 22.97 -17.97 -8.70
N ASP A 184 22.98 -18.70 -7.59
CA ASP A 184 23.40 -20.11 -7.57
C ASP A 184 22.26 -21.04 -8.03
N LEU A 185 22.10 -21.16 -9.35
CA LEU A 185 21.11 -22.04 -9.97
C LEU A 185 21.28 -23.51 -9.55
N ARG A 186 22.51 -23.96 -9.26
CA ARG A 186 22.75 -25.34 -8.82
C ARG A 186 22.15 -25.57 -7.44
N TYR A 187 22.39 -24.66 -6.51
CA TYR A 187 21.75 -24.68 -5.19
C TYR A 187 20.22 -24.67 -5.29
N LEU A 188 19.66 -23.79 -6.13
CA LEU A 188 18.20 -23.71 -6.32
C LEU A 188 17.62 -25.06 -6.80
N LEU A 189 18.22 -25.67 -7.82
CA LEU A 189 17.76 -26.94 -8.38
C LEU A 189 18.04 -28.16 -7.49
N GLN A 190 18.99 -28.07 -6.55
CA GLN A 190 19.16 -29.07 -5.50
C GLN A 190 18.01 -28.99 -4.49
N ARG A 191 17.59 -27.77 -4.12
CA ARG A 191 16.51 -27.53 -3.15
C ARG A 191 15.11 -27.73 -3.75
N LYS A 192 14.93 -27.39 -5.02
CA LYS A 192 13.66 -27.43 -5.77
C LYS A 192 13.85 -28.08 -7.15
N PRO A 193 14.08 -29.41 -7.23
CA PRO A 193 14.33 -30.13 -8.48
C PRO A 193 13.29 -29.94 -9.58
N TRP A 194 12.04 -29.67 -9.22
CA TRP A 194 10.90 -29.51 -10.15
C TRP A 194 10.93 -28.18 -10.92
N PHE A 195 11.66 -27.16 -10.44
CA PHE A 195 11.83 -25.90 -11.20
C PHE A 195 12.58 -26.09 -12.52
N ARG A 196 13.23 -27.24 -12.77
CA ARG A 196 13.89 -27.50 -14.06
C ARG A 196 12.97 -27.32 -15.26
N GLY A 197 11.71 -27.78 -15.15
CA GLY A 197 10.72 -27.65 -16.22
C GLY A 197 10.39 -26.18 -16.44
N ASP A 198 9.95 -25.50 -15.38
CA ASP A 198 9.53 -24.10 -15.41
C ASP A 198 10.64 -23.18 -15.93
N ILE A 199 11.89 -23.39 -15.50
CA ILE A 199 13.05 -22.62 -15.97
C ILE A 199 13.30 -22.89 -17.46
N ALA A 200 13.29 -24.15 -17.89
CA ALA A 200 13.52 -24.49 -19.30
C ALA A 200 12.44 -23.93 -20.24
N SER A 201 11.20 -23.82 -19.75
CA SER A 201 10.08 -23.24 -20.51
C SER A 201 9.89 -21.73 -20.30
N GLY A 202 10.72 -21.06 -19.49
CA GLY A 202 10.55 -19.64 -19.17
C GLY A 202 9.21 -19.34 -18.47
N GLN A 203 8.82 -20.16 -17.50
CA GLN A 203 7.60 -20.04 -16.70
C GLN A 203 7.88 -19.77 -15.22
N LEU A 204 9.15 -19.87 -14.78
CA LEU A 204 9.50 -19.52 -13.40
C LEU A 204 9.54 -18.00 -13.24
N GLY A 205 8.58 -17.48 -12.47
CA GLY A 205 8.47 -16.06 -12.15
C GLY A 205 7.81 -15.23 -13.25
N SER A 206 7.79 -13.92 -13.00
CA SER A 206 7.01 -12.93 -13.73
C SER A 206 7.84 -12.19 -14.79
N PRO A 207 7.50 -12.32 -16.09
CA PRO A 207 8.11 -11.52 -17.15
C PRO A 207 8.07 -9.99 -16.92
N PRO A 208 6.91 -9.36 -16.57
CA PRO A 208 6.87 -7.92 -16.40
C PRO A 208 7.73 -7.41 -15.24
N LEU A 209 7.93 -8.22 -14.18
CA LEU A 209 8.80 -7.83 -13.07
C LEU A 209 10.28 -7.79 -13.48
N MET A 210 10.73 -8.65 -14.38
CA MET A 210 12.09 -8.55 -14.94
C MET A 210 12.24 -7.28 -15.81
N GLY A 211 11.19 -6.91 -16.55
CA GLY A 211 11.11 -5.62 -17.23
C GLY A 211 11.27 -4.45 -16.25
N LEU A 212 10.50 -4.45 -15.16
CA LEU A 212 10.62 -3.43 -14.11
C LEU A 212 11.99 -3.39 -13.46
N LEU A 213 12.60 -4.54 -13.13
CA LEU A 213 13.93 -4.58 -12.54
C LEU A 213 14.97 -3.88 -13.42
N LYS A 214 14.90 -4.13 -14.74
CA LYS A 214 15.81 -3.52 -15.72
C LYS A 214 15.56 -2.04 -15.92
N VAL A 215 14.32 -1.57 -15.80
CA VAL A 215 13.98 -0.13 -15.92
C VAL A 215 14.34 0.61 -14.64
N LEU A 216 13.90 0.11 -13.48
CA LEU A 216 13.99 0.82 -12.20
C LEU A 216 15.36 0.69 -11.54
N LYS A 217 16.08 -0.41 -11.77
CA LYS A 217 17.44 -0.65 -11.25
C LYS A 217 17.59 -0.32 -9.74
N PRO A 218 16.69 -0.81 -8.87
CA PRO A 218 16.75 -0.50 -7.45
C PRO A 218 18.01 -1.09 -6.82
N GLU A 219 18.42 -0.60 -5.64
CA GLU A 219 19.53 -1.24 -4.93
C GLU A 219 19.13 -2.64 -4.46
N TRP A 220 17.91 -2.75 -3.94
CA TRP A 220 17.36 -3.98 -3.39
C TRP A 220 16.08 -4.40 -4.09
N TRP A 221 15.96 -5.69 -4.37
CA TRP A 221 14.72 -6.33 -4.76
C TRP A 221 14.41 -7.49 -3.80
N PHE A 222 13.27 -7.42 -3.13
CA PHE A 222 12.80 -8.45 -2.21
C PHE A 222 11.61 -9.22 -2.78
N ALA A 223 11.64 -10.55 -2.64
CA ALA A 223 10.55 -11.41 -3.10
C ALA A 223 10.27 -12.64 -2.22
N ALA A 224 9.18 -13.35 -2.52
CA ALA A 224 8.75 -14.53 -1.77
C ALA A 224 8.18 -15.62 -2.70
N HIS A 225 6.99 -16.15 -2.40
CA HIS A 225 6.20 -17.12 -3.17
C HIS A 225 6.80 -18.53 -3.34
N MET A 226 8.04 -18.64 -3.79
CA MET A 226 8.69 -19.90 -4.17
C MET A 226 9.12 -20.78 -2.96
N HIS A 227 8.95 -20.27 -1.74
CA HIS A 227 9.25 -20.96 -0.48
C HIS A 227 10.67 -21.54 -0.46
N VAL A 228 11.65 -20.69 -0.80
CA VAL A 228 13.08 -20.99 -0.77
C VAL A 228 13.85 -19.68 -0.66
N ARG A 229 14.82 -19.63 0.25
CA ARG A 229 15.76 -18.53 0.25
C ARG A 229 16.66 -18.60 -0.97
N PHE A 230 16.76 -17.51 -1.71
CA PHE A 230 17.65 -17.38 -2.86
C PHE A 230 18.19 -15.95 -2.96
N THR A 231 19.40 -15.81 -3.47
CA THR A 231 20.04 -14.52 -3.66
C THR A 231 20.69 -14.46 -5.02
N ALA A 232 20.59 -13.29 -5.65
CA ALA A 232 21.17 -13.03 -6.97
C ALA A 232 21.65 -11.58 -7.06
N SER A 233 22.57 -11.33 -7.99
CA SER A 233 23.04 -9.99 -8.34
C SER A 233 22.80 -9.74 -9.82
N VAL A 234 22.02 -8.72 -10.13
CA VAL A 234 21.75 -8.32 -11.52
C VAL A 234 22.61 -7.10 -11.86
N PRO A 235 23.63 -7.22 -12.71
CA PRO A 235 24.45 -6.08 -13.12
C PRO A 235 23.68 -5.14 -14.05
N HIS A 236 24.01 -3.85 -13.98
CA HIS A 236 23.47 -2.79 -14.84
C HIS A 236 24.56 -2.24 -15.75
N ASP A 237 24.46 -2.50 -17.06
CA ASP A 237 25.50 -2.19 -18.04
C ASP A 237 25.58 -0.69 -18.41
N ALA A 238 24.49 0.06 -18.23
CA ALA A 238 24.40 1.49 -18.51
C ALA A 238 23.52 2.20 -17.48
N ASP A 239 23.74 3.51 -17.31
CA ASP A 239 22.85 4.37 -16.53
C ASP A 239 21.80 5.02 -17.46
N ASP A 240 20.86 4.20 -17.94
CA ASP A 240 19.69 4.59 -18.74
C ASP A 240 18.41 4.63 -17.89
N ARG A 241 18.57 4.87 -16.58
CA ARG A 241 17.44 4.93 -15.64
C ARG A 241 16.45 6.02 -16.05
N PRO A 242 15.15 5.86 -15.71
CA PRO A 242 14.17 6.93 -15.83
C PRO A 242 14.72 8.24 -15.23
N PRO A 243 14.62 9.38 -15.94
CA PRO A 243 15.11 10.65 -15.43
C PRO A 243 14.38 10.97 -14.12
N ALA A 244 15.16 11.36 -13.10
CA ALA A 244 14.58 11.83 -11.84
C ALA A 244 13.79 13.12 -12.08
N LEU A 245 12.58 13.20 -11.52
CA LEU A 245 11.88 14.47 -11.41
C LEU A 245 12.64 15.39 -10.44
N PRO A 246 12.58 16.72 -10.61
CA PRO A 246 13.22 17.66 -9.69
C PRO A 246 12.74 17.40 -8.26
N THR A 247 13.67 17.18 -7.35
CA THR A 247 13.39 16.96 -5.92
C THR A 247 13.03 18.27 -5.22
N PHE A 248 12.45 18.20 -4.02
CA PHE A 248 12.28 19.36 -3.13
C PHE A 248 13.62 19.98 -2.67
N GLU A 249 14.74 19.31 -2.91
CA GLU A 249 16.07 19.89 -2.71
C GLU A 249 16.36 20.99 -3.76
N ASN A 250 17.23 21.92 -3.38
CA ASN A 250 17.62 23.12 -4.11
C ASN A 250 17.66 22.90 -5.64
N PRO A 251 16.90 23.67 -6.46
CA PRO A 251 16.88 23.50 -7.92
C PRO A 251 18.25 23.74 -8.60
N ASP A 252 19.20 24.32 -7.86
CA ASP A 252 20.57 24.57 -8.30
C ASP A 252 21.55 23.40 -8.00
N GLU A 253 21.13 22.36 -7.25
CA GLU A 253 21.97 21.21 -6.95
C GLU A 253 21.66 20.03 -7.90
N PRO A 254 22.66 19.47 -8.62
CA PRO A 254 22.42 18.36 -9.53
C PRO A 254 21.89 17.15 -8.75
N PRO A 255 20.87 16.42 -9.26
CA PRO A 255 20.28 15.28 -8.57
C PRO A 255 21.36 14.24 -8.27
N LYS A 256 21.62 14.00 -6.97
CA LYS A 256 22.57 12.99 -6.49
C LYS A 256 21.97 11.58 -6.63
N THR A 257 21.70 11.13 -7.85
CA THR A 257 21.39 9.72 -8.09
C THR A 257 22.69 8.94 -8.12
N ALA A 258 23.09 8.36 -6.98
CA ALA A 258 24.21 7.44 -6.92
C ALA A 258 24.06 6.38 -8.03
N VAL A 259 25.10 6.21 -8.86
CA VAL A 259 25.09 5.23 -9.95
C VAL A 259 25.07 3.83 -9.34
N ARG A 260 23.92 3.16 -9.40
CA ARG A 260 23.76 1.78 -8.94
C ARG A 260 24.19 0.84 -10.07
N ARG A 261 25.26 0.10 -9.82
CA ARG A 261 25.83 -0.84 -10.82
C ARG A 261 25.20 -2.22 -10.78
N GLU A 262 24.44 -2.52 -9.74
CA GLU A 262 23.72 -3.79 -9.61
C GLU A 262 22.46 -3.64 -8.76
N THR A 263 21.52 -4.57 -8.95
CA THR A 263 20.41 -4.82 -8.02
C THR A 263 20.70 -6.10 -7.25
N LYS A 264 20.61 -6.02 -5.92
CA LYS A 264 20.71 -7.17 -5.01
C LYS A 264 19.34 -7.78 -4.81
N PHE A 265 19.15 -8.99 -5.34
CA PHE A 265 17.90 -9.74 -5.18
C PHE A 265 17.99 -10.68 -3.99
N VAL A 266 16.95 -10.67 -3.15
CA VAL A 266 16.77 -11.63 -2.06
C VAL A 266 15.34 -12.14 -2.06
N ALA A 267 15.18 -13.46 -2.20
CA ALA A 267 13.94 -14.14 -1.94
C ALA A 267 13.99 -14.93 -0.64
N LEU A 268 12.86 -15.04 0.06
CA LEU A 268 12.76 -15.70 1.35
C LEU A 268 11.70 -16.81 1.35
N ASP A 269 11.82 -17.71 2.35
CA ASP A 269 10.88 -18.79 2.59
C ASP A 269 9.66 -18.30 3.40
N LYS A 270 8.72 -19.18 3.68
CA LYS A 270 7.58 -18.89 4.58
C LYS A 270 7.90 -19.12 6.05
N CYS A 271 7.17 -18.44 6.93
CA CYS A 271 7.32 -18.54 8.39
C CYS A 271 6.99 -19.94 8.92
N LEU A 272 7.99 -20.82 8.94
CA LEU A 272 7.94 -22.17 9.51
C LEU A 272 9.25 -22.49 10.24
N PRO A 273 9.22 -23.40 11.23
CA PRO A 273 10.42 -23.81 11.95
C PRO A 273 11.55 -24.22 11.01
N THR A 274 12.78 -23.78 11.31
CA THR A 274 14.02 -24.07 10.54
C THR A 274 14.08 -23.50 9.12
N ARG A 275 13.06 -22.76 8.66
CA ARG A 275 13.07 -22.09 7.36
C ARG A 275 13.77 -20.74 7.44
N GLN A 276 14.28 -20.29 6.29
CA GLN A 276 14.94 -18.99 6.13
C GLN A 276 13.92 -17.96 5.64
N PHE A 277 12.98 -17.59 6.52
CA PHE A 277 11.85 -16.73 6.18
C PHE A 277 12.06 -15.25 6.52
N LEU A 278 13.06 -14.93 7.34
CA LEU A 278 13.39 -13.58 7.77
C LEU A 278 14.85 -13.25 7.46
N GLN A 279 15.12 -12.05 6.98
CA GLN A 279 16.48 -11.51 6.82
C GLN A 279 16.55 -10.08 7.34
N LEU A 280 17.57 -9.79 8.17
CA LEU A 280 17.86 -8.44 8.63
C LEU A 280 18.82 -7.75 7.66
N ILE A 281 18.49 -6.52 7.26
CA ILE A 281 19.28 -5.69 6.35
C ILE A 281 19.40 -4.29 6.93
N ASP A 282 20.57 -3.68 6.74
CA ASP A 282 20.79 -2.27 7.06
C ASP A 282 20.66 -1.45 5.78
N ILE A 283 19.70 -0.53 5.77
CA ILE A 283 19.48 0.39 4.65
C ILE A 283 19.88 1.79 5.09
N GLN A 284 20.75 2.40 4.31
CA GLN A 284 21.17 3.79 4.54
C GLN A 284 19.97 4.71 4.35
N THR A 285 19.72 5.57 5.34
CA THR A 285 18.67 6.58 5.27
C THR A 285 19.32 7.93 4.98
N PRO A 286 18.67 8.80 4.18
CA PRO A 286 19.01 10.22 4.14
C PRO A 286 19.00 10.84 5.55
N PRO A 287 19.70 11.96 5.78
CA PRO A 287 19.57 12.70 7.02
C PRO A 287 18.10 13.06 7.26
N LEU A 288 17.53 12.59 8.36
CA LEU A 288 16.15 12.92 8.72
C LEU A 288 16.06 14.41 9.08
N CYS A 289 15.21 15.16 8.39
CA CYS A 289 14.75 16.45 8.87
C CYS A 289 13.95 16.21 10.16
N PRO A 290 14.35 16.77 11.32
CA PRO A 290 13.60 16.56 12.56
C PRO A 290 12.24 17.25 12.46
N ARG A 291 11.16 16.53 12.81
CA ARG A 291 9.76 16.98 12.75
C ARG A 291 9.49 18.27 13.54
N ASN A 292 10.41 18.68 14.42
CA ASN A 292 10.30 19.92 15.22
C ASN A 292 11.67 20.50 15.67
N GLY A 293 12.78 20.15 15.00
CA GLY A 293 14.14 20.61 15.39
C GLY A 293 14.62 20.16 16.78
N LYS A 294 13.91 19.26 17.46
CA LYS A 294 14.18 18.83 18.85
C LYS A 294 14.33 17.32 19.05
N ASP A 295 14.17 16.54 17.99
CA ASP A 295 14.17 15.08 18.10
C ASP A 295 15.59 14.51 18.14
N LYS A 296 15.82 13.54 19.03
CA LYS A 296 17.06 12.77 19.07
C LYS A 296 17.02 11.68 17.98
N PRO A 297 18.12 11.45 17.24
CA PRO A 297 18.16 10.49 16.13
C PRO A 297 17.78 9.05 16.48
N ASP A 298 18.04 8.62 17.72
CA ASP A 298 17.96 7.20 18.12
C ASP A 298 16.66 6.80 18.86
N SER A 299 15.65 7.69 18.96
CA SER A 299 14.42 7.39 19.72
C SER A 299 13.10 7.73 19.03
N THR A 300 13.12 8.13 17.77
CA THR A 300 11.90 8.43 17.02
C THR A 300 11.41 7.20 16.26
N PRO A 301 10.11 6.85 16.33
CA PRO A 301 9.52 5.88 15.43
C PRO A 301 9.78 6.27 13.96
N PRO A 302 9.93 5.30 13.04
CA PRO A 302 10.10 5.61 11.63
C PRO A 302 8.92 6.44 11.11
N ARG A 303 9.25 7.44 10.29
CA ARG A 303 8.26 8.31 9.65
C ARG A 303 7.86 7.71 8.31
N LEU A 304 6.56 7.48 8.11
CA LEU A 304 5.96 7.03 6.86
C LEU A 304 5.32 8.21 6.13
N THR A 305 5.81 8.51 4.93
CA THR A 305 5.27 9.59 4.07
C THR A 305 4.86 9.04 2.70
N PHE A 306 3.98 9.77 2.02
CA PHE A 306 3.69 9.50 0.62
C PHE A 306 4.89 9.85 -0.27
N ASP A 307 5.10 9.06 -1.32
CA ASP A 307 6.06 9.43 -2.37
C ASP A 307 5.41 10.40 -3.38
N PRO A 308 5.90 11.64 -3.53
CA PRO A 308 5.25 12.65 -4.36
C PRO A 308 5.24 12.27 -5.85
N GLU A 309 6.27 11.57 -6.34
CA GLU A 309 6.31 11.06 -7.72
C GLU A 309 5.25 9.98 -7.93
N TRP A 310 5.08 9.08 -6.97
CA TRP A 310 4.00 8.09 -7.02
C TRP A 310 2.60 8.71 -6.98
N LEU A 311 2.40 9.75 -6.17
CA LEU A 311 1.14 10.49 -6.15
C LEU A 311 0.84 11.13 -7.52
N ALA A 312 1.86 11.72 -8.16
CA ALA A 312 1.76 12.30 -9.49
C ALA A 312 1.43 11.24 -10.56
N ILE A 313 2.13 10.10 -10.54
CA ILE A 313 1.85 8.95 -11.42
C ILE A 313 0.41 8.47 -11.21
N THR A 314 -0.03 8.36 -9.95
CA THR A 314 -1.38 7.92 -9.61
C THR A 314 -2.44 8.86 -10.17
N ARG A 315 -2.25 10.18 -10.03
CA ARG A 315 -3.18 11.19 -10.55
C ARG A 315 -3.17 11.21 -12.09
N ALA A 316 -2.00 11.21 -12.72
CA ALA A 316 -1.84 11.20 -14.18
C ALA A 316 -2.48 9.97 -14.83
N PHE A 317 -2.35 8.80 -14.18
CA PHE A 317 -2.88 7.54 -14.70
C PHE A 317 -4.29 7.21 -14.22
N HIS A 318 -4.91 8.02 -13.36
CA HIS A 318 -6.26 7.78 -12.88
C HIS A 318 -7.32 7.63 -14.00
N PRO A 319 -7.28 8.41 -15.10
CA PRO A 319 -8.20 8.22 -16.22
C PRO A 319 -8.14 6.83 -16.86
N PHE A 320 -6.98 6.15 -16.80
CA PHE A 320 -6.77 4.83 -17.40
C PHE A 320 -7.01 3.66 -16.44
N LEU A 321 -7.28 3.92 -15.15
CA LEU A 321 -7.72 2.88 -14.21
C LEU A 321 -9.08 2.35 -14.67
N SER A 322 -9.10 1.10 -15.13
CA SER A 322 -10.30 0.41 -15.62
C SER A 322 -10.83 -0.57 -14.58
N THR A 323 -12.13 -0.48 -14.31
CA THR A 323 -12.87 -1.45 -13.49
C THR A 323 -13.71 -2.41 -14.33
N THR A 324 -13.31 -2.60 -15.59
CA THR A 324 -13.95 -3.49 -16.59
C THR A 324 -12.88 -4.36 -17.25
N GLN A 325 -13.26 -5.43 -17.95
CA GLN A 325 -12.30 -6.35 -18.60
C GLN A 325 -11.43 -5.62 -19.64
N HIS A 326 -11.99 -4.60 -20.28
CA HIS A 326 -11.27 -3.82 -21.28
C HIS A 326 -10.36 -2.77 -20.62
N GLN A 327 -9.05 -2.89 -20.83
CA GLN A 327 -8.08 -1.87 -20.43
C GLN A 327 -8.02 -0.76 -21.51
N PRO A 328 -8.33 0.51 -21.18
CA PRO A 328 -8.12 1.62 -22.10
C PRO A 328 -6.66 1.71 -22.55
N ARG A 329 -6.45 2.10 -23.80
CA ARG A 329 -5.12 2.35 -24.34
C ARG A 329 -4.40 3.41 -23.50
N MET A 330 -3.27 3.02 -22.92
CA MET A 330 -2.39 3.90 -22.17
C MET A 330 -1.55 4.77 -23.12
N PRO A 331 -1.09 5.96 -22.68
CA PRO A 331 -0.18 6.79 -23.45
C PRO A 331 1.15 6.07 -23.71
N ASP A 332 1.83 6.47 -24.79
CA ASP A 332 3.23 6.09 -24.99
C ASP A 332 4.14 6.68 -23.91
N GLU A 333 5.40 6.27 -23.90
CA GLU A 333 6.38 6.63 -22.87
C GLU A 333 6.58 8.15 -22.74
N GLU A 334 6.74 8.86 -23.85
CA GLU A 334 6.99 10.31 -23.86
C GLU A 334 5.80 11.06 -23.28
N ARG A 335 4.59 10.78 -23.79
CA ARG A 335 3.36 11.42 -23.30
C ARG A 335 3.08 11.05 -21.85
N ALA A 336 3.32 9.80 -21.44
CA ALA A 336 3.16 9.38 -20.05
C ALA A 336 4.04 10.21 -19.11
N ARG A 337 5.30 10.42 -19.47
CA ARG A 337 6.24 11.22 -18.68
C ARG A 337 5.85 12.69 -18.61
N ASP A 338 5.35 13.25 -19.69
CA ASP A 338 4.84 14.63 -19.69
C ASP A 338 3.62 14.79 -18.78
N MET A 339 2.68 13.85 -18.84
CA MET A 339 1.52 13.86 -17.94
C MET A 339 1.96 13.76 -16.47
N VAL A 340 2.91 12.87 -16.15
CA VAL A 340 3.45 12.74 -14.79
C VAL A 340 4.13 14.03 -14.33
N ARG A 341 4.89 14.69 -15.20
CA ARG A 341 5.56 15.97 -14.90
C ARG A 341 4.56 17.06 -14.52
N THR A 342 3.48 17.20 -15.30
CA THR A 342 2.40 18.17 -15.01
C THR A 342 1.71 17.86 -13.68
N GLU A 343 1.36 16.60 -13.43
CA GLU A 343 0.73 16.24 -12.16
C GLU A 343 1.68 16.31 -10.97
N PHE A 344 2.98 16.17 -11.19
CA PHE A 344 4.00 16.34 -10.15
C PHE A 344 4.04 17.78 -9.64
N GLU A 345 4.08 18.77 -10.54
CA GLU A 345 3.96 20.18 -10.16
C GLU A 345 2.69 20.45 -9.33
N TRP A 346 1.56 19.88 -9.75
CA TRP A 346 0.30 19.96 -9.01
C TRP A 346 0.40 19.33 -7.61
N VAL A 347 1.03 18.16 -7.47
CA VAL A 347 1.22 17.48 -6.18
C VAL A 347 2.09 18.31 -5.24
N LEU A 348 3.18 18.90 -5.71
CA LEU A 348 4.04 19.76 -4.88
C LEU A 348 3.25 20.97 -4.34
N GLU A 349 2.38 21.58 -5.16
CA GLU A 349 1.61 22.77 -4.78
C GLU A 349 0.42 22.46 -3.84
N ASN A 350 -0.24 21.30 -4.02
CA ASN A 350 -1.54 21.01 -3.41
C ASN A 350 -1.49 19.94 -2.31
N VAL A 351 -0.52 19.03 -2.34
CA VAL A 351 -0.45 17.89 -1.41
C VAL A 351 0.71 18.04 -0.43
N GLY A 352 1.87 18.49 -0.91
CA GLY A 352 3.08 18.63 -0.11
C GLY A 352 2.86 19.42 1.18
N ASP A 353 3.57 19.05 2.23
CA ASP A 353 3.48 19.76 3.50
C ASP A 353 4.04 21.18 3.32
N LYS A 354 3.23 22.19 3.67
CA LYS A 354 3.58 23.62 3.57
C LYS A 354 4.19 24.15 4.87
N VAL A 355 4.16 23.35 5.93
CA VAL A 355 4.61 23.66 7.28
C VAL A 355 5.97 23.03 7.54
N GLU A 356 6.15 21.76 7.18
CA GLU A 356 7.42 21.05 7.30
C GLU A 356 8.41 21.44 6.19
N HIS A 357 9.70 21.47 6.51
CA HIS A 357 10.74 21.99 5.61
C HIS A 357 11.10 21.05 4.45
N ASP A 358 10.62 19.79 4.44
CA ASP A 358 10.94 18.81 3.40
C ASP A 358 9.83 18.60 2.36
N GLY A 359 8.68 19.25 2.52
CA GLY A 359 7.57 19.19 1.55
C GLY A 359 6.85 17.83 1.49
N LEU A 360 7.20 16.88 2.35
CA LEU A 360 6.63 15.53 2.34
C LEU A 360 5.41 15.45 3.25
N ARG A 361 4.33 14.84 2.75
CA ARG A 361 3.11 14.62 3.53
C ARG A 361 3.14 13.29 4.26
N ASP A 362 2.89 13.34 5.57
CA ASP A 362 2.74 12.15 6.40
C ASP A 362 1.48 11.37 6.00
N VAL A 363 1.59 10.04 5.98
CA VAL A 363 0.44 9.18 5.68
C VAL A 363 -0.69 9.39 6.70
N ASP A 364 -0.34 9.53 7.98
CA ASP A 364 -1.30 9.67 9.09
C ASP A 364 -2.11 10.98 9.03
N GLU A 365 -1.66 11.99 8.28
CA GLU A 365 -2.41 13.24 8.08
C GLU A 365 -3.50 13.12 7.00
N CYS A 366 -3.50 12.03 6.24
CA CYS A 366 -4.51 11.75 5.23
C CYS A 366 -5.32 10.49 5.57
N GLN A 367 -4.64 9.42 5.99
CA GLN A 367 -5.22 8.11 6.20
C GLN A 367 -5.08 7.72 7.67
N ALA A 368 -6.20 7.44 8.33
CA ALA A 368 -6.23 6.84 9.66
C ALA A 368 -6.89 5.46 9.57
N PHE A 369 -6.36 4.48 10.32
CA PHE A 369 -6.98 3.16 10.39
C PHE A 369 -8.45 3.27 10.80
N CYS A 370 -9.32 2.60 10.03
CA CYS A 370 -10.73 2.49 10.31
C CYS A 370 -11.19 1.06 10.02
N ALA A 371 -11.78 0.41 11.02
CA ALA A 371 -12.39 -0.90 10.84
C ALA A 371 -13.65 -0.78 9.98
N THR A 372 -13.60 -1.25 8.73
CA THR A 372 -14.71 -1.21 7.76
C THR A 372 -15.67 -2.38 7.86
N ALA A 373 -15.19 -3.53 8.31
CA ALA A 373 -15.94 -4.76 8.54
C ALA A 373 -15.91 -5.17 10.03
N PRO A 374 -16.89 -5.95 10.52
CA PRO A 374 -16.85 -6.49 11.87
C PRO A 374 -15.72 -7.52 12.04
N GLY A 375 -15.21 -7.65 13.26
CA GLY A 375 -14.31 -8.74 13.64
C GLY A 375 -15.04 -10.09 13.76
N PRO A 376 -14.32 -11.17 14.10
CA PRO A 376 -14.90 -12.51 14.18
C PRO A 376 -16.04 -12.59 15.19
N GLY A 377 -17.17 -13.18 14.79
CA GLY A 377 -18.39 -13.28 15.59
C GLY A 377 -19.36 -12.11 15.43
N GLY A 378 -18.94 -11.01 14.80
CA GLY A 378 -19.78 -9.85 14.49
C GLY A 378 -20.29 -9.80 13.06
N GLU A 379 -19.99 -10.81 12.23
CA GLU A 379 -20.38 -10.85 10.82
C GLU A 379 -21.90 -10.89 10.64
N GLN A 380 -22.43 -10.09 9.71
CA GLN A 380 -23.85 -10.18 9.33
C GLN A 380 -24.03 -11.30 8.31
N GLY A 381 -25.06 -12.13 8.51
CA GLY A 381 -25.34 -13.26 7.62
C GLY A 381 -24.52 -14.51 7.96
N SER A 382 -24.31 -15.39 6.98
CA SER A 382 -23.60 -16.65 7.21
C SER A 382 -22.08 -16.43 7.27
N LYS A 383 -21.38 -17.20 8.11
CA LYS A 383 -19.91 -17.29 8.06
C LYS A 383 -19.38 -17.92 6.77
N SER A 384 -20.23 -18.64 6.05
CA SER A 384 -19.90 -19.28 4.77
C SER A 384 -20.23 -18.43 3.54
N SER A 385 -20.77 -17.22 3.70
CA SER A 385 -20.96 -16.27 2.60
C SER A 385 -19.76 -15.33 2.45
N GLN A 386 -19.53 -14.82 1.24
CA GLN A 386 -18.60 -13.72 1.01
C GLN A 386 -19.12 -12.41 1.62
N PRO A 387 -18.22 -11.47 1.98
CA PRO A 387 -18.59 -10.20 2.58
C PRO A 387 -19.32 -9.31 1.56
N PRO A 388 -20.10 -8.32 2.02
CA PRO A 388 -20.55 -7.24 1.16
C PRO A 388 -19.37 -6.34 0.75
N GLY A 389 -19.58 -5.48 -0.25
CA GLY A 389 -18.61 -4.42 -0.55
C GLY A 389 -18.65 -3.32 0.51
N TYR A 390 -17.48 -2.87 0.97
CA TYR A 390 -17.35 -1.77 1.92
C TYR A 390 -16.68 -0.56 1.27
N THR A 391 -17.24 0.64 1.50
CA THR A 391 -16.54 1.90 1.24
C THR A 391 -15.54 2.14 2.36
N ASN A 392 -14.26 2.27 2.01
CA ASN A 392 -13.20 2.49 2.99
C ASN A 392 -12.89 3.99 3.14
N PRO A 393 -13.00 4.57 4.34
CA PRO A 393 -12.71 5.99 4.57
C PRO A 393 -11.29 6.40 4.19
N GLN A 394 -10.32 5.50 4.28
CA GLN A 394 -8.93 5.77 3.90
C GLN A 394 -8.77 5.96 2.38
N THR A 395 -9.50 5.19 1.59
CA THR A 395 -9.53 5.32 0.12
C THR A 395 -10.27 6.58 -0.30
N VAL A 396 -11.37 6.92 0.40
CA VAL A 396 -12.07 8.20 0.20
C VAL A 396 -11.14 9.39 0.49
N ALA A 397 -10.42 9.36 1.61
CA ALA A 397 -9.49 10.42 2.00
C ALA A 397 -8.32 10.55 1.03
N PHE A 398 -7.75 9.42 0.57
CA PHE A 398 -6.68 9.41 -0.43
C PHE A 398 -7.14 10.00 -1.77
N CYS A 399 -8.31 9.59 -2.27
CA CYS A 399 -8.89 10.13 -3.49
C CYS A 399 -9.18 11.64 -3.37
N ALA A 400 -9.71 12.09 -2.22
CA ALA A 400 -9.95 13.49 -1.94
C ALA A 400 -8.66 14.31 -1.90
N MET A 401 -7.61 13.80 -1.24
CA MET A 401 -6.28 14.44 -1.20
C MET A 401 -5.71 14.63 -2.61
N LEU A 402 -5.87 13.64 -3.48
CA LEU A 402 -5.41 13.72 -4.87
C LEU A 402 -6.40 14.36 -5.82
N GLY A 403 -7.58 14.81 -5.39
CA GLY A 403 -8.60 15.38 -6.26
C GLY A 403 -9.02 14.46 -7.42
N ILE A 404 -9.14 13.15 -7.16
CA ILE A 404 -9.56 12.11 -8.13
C ILE A 404 -10.82 11.39 -7.65
N ASP A 405 -11.54 10.73 -8.56
CA ASP A 405 -12.75 9.97 -8.22
C ASP A 405 -12.40 8.65 -7.50
N ASN A 406 -13.23 8.24 -6.53
CA ASN A 406 -13.12 6.90 -5.96
C ASN A 406 -13.77 5.87 -6.90
N LYS A 407 -12.97 5.26 -7.79
CA LYS A 407 -13.41 4.17 -8.69
C LYS A 407 -13.45 2.78 -8.03
N ILE A 408 -12.90 2.63 -6.83
CA ILE A 408 -12.62 1.35 -6.19
C ILE A 408 -13.81 0.88 -5.35
N ASN A 409 -14.23 1.72 -4.42
CA ASN A 409 -15.32 1.47 -3.48
C ASN A 409 -16.10 2.76 -3.20
N PRO A 410 -16.67 3.42 -4.23
CA PRO A 410 -17.39 4.67 -4.07
C PRO A 410 -18.49 4.54 -3.00
N PRO A 411 -18.75 5.60 -2.22
CA PRO A 411 -19.89 5.63 -1.31
C PRO A 411 -21.17 5.28 -2.06
N PRO A 412 -22.10 4.51 -1.45
CA PRO A 412 -23.40 4.28 -2.06
C PRO A 412 -24.07 5.64 -2.36
N PRO A 413 -24.81 5.76 -3.49
CA PRO A 413 -25.53 6.98 -3.80
C PRO A 413 -26.37 7.40 -2.60
N GLN A 414 -26.22 8.64 -2.14
CA GLN A 414 -27.13 9.18 -1.13
C GLN A 414 -28.53 9.15 -1.74
N THR A 415 -29.34 8.17 -1.35
CA THR A 415 -30.77 8.21 -1.60
C THR A 415 -31.26 9.47 -0.90
N SER A 416 -31.72 10.45 -1.67
CA SER A 416 -32.43 11.60 -1.13
C SER A 416 -33.64 11.06 -0.38
N TYR A 417 -33.50 10.87 0.93
CA TYR A 417 -34.64 10.70 1.80
C TYR A 417 -35.33 12.05 1.80
N SER A 418 -36.38 12.17 0.98
CA SER A 418 -37.42 13.16 1.20
C SER A 418 -37.89 12.94 2.63
N SER A 419 -37.55 13.84 3.55
CA SER A 419 -38.03 13.75 4.93
C SER A 419 -39.55 13.59 4.92
N PRO A 420 -40.11 12.47 5.42
CA PRO A 420 -41.49 12.48 5.87
C PRO A 420 -41.47 13.17 7.23
N ASP A 421 -42.20 14.29 7.32
CA ASP A 421 -42.51 15.09 8.52
C ASP A 421 -42.02 16.55 8.46
N ALA A 422 -42.47 17.27 7.43
CA ALA A 422 -42.89 18.65 7.65
C ALA A 422 -44.27 18.61 8.33
N VAL A 423 -44.29 18.40 9.64
CA VAL A 423 -45.48 18.70 10.45
C VAL A 423 -45.64 20.22 10.41
N GLU A 424 -46.64 20.68 9.67
CA GLU A 424 -47.15 22.06 9.74
C GLU A 424 -47.47 22.39 11.19
N ASN A 425 -46.68 23.27 11.81
CA ASN A 425 -47.07 23.94 13.04
C ASN A 425 -48.22 24.91 12.72
N PRO A 426 -49.38 24.82 13.39
CA PRO A 426 -50.48 25.75 13.18
C PRO A 426 -50.11 27.15 13.71
N ALA A 427 -50.57 28.16 12.97
CA ALA A 427 -50.29 29.58 13.16
C ALA A 427 -50.62 30.11 14.58
N PRO A 428 -49.84 31.07 15.11
CA PRO A 428 -50.11 31.65 16.42
C PRO A 428 -51.30 32.62 16.37
N HIS A 429 -52.21 32.44 17.34
CA HIS A 429 -53.34 33.30 17.63
C HIS A 429 -52.92 34.75 17.89
N GLN A 430 -53.63 35.70 17.25
CA GLN A 430 -53.62 37.11 17.59
C GLN A 430 -54.34 37.35 18.93
N GLU A 431 -53.64 37.89 19.92
CA GLU A 431 -54.28 38.60 21.04
C GLU A 431 -54.21 40.10 20.85
N LYS A 432 -55.36 40.74 21.10
CA LYS A 432 -55.64 42.18 20.98
C LYS A 432 -55.06 42.94 22.18
N GLY A 433 -54.69 44.20 21.94
CA GLY A 433 -53.87 45.01 22.84
C GLY A 433 -54.55 45.59 24.09
N SER A 434 -53.77 46.31 24.90
CA SER A 434 -54.12 47.64 25.45
C SER A 434 -52.90 48.30 26.15
N SER A 435 -52.78 49.61 25.94
CA SER A 435 -52.29 50.72 26.83
C SER A 435 -51.31 50.42 27.98
N THR A 436 -50.28 51.22 28.33
CA THR A 436 -50.12 52.69 28.28
C THR A 436 -48.70 53.10 28.74
N SER A 437 -48.17 54.16 28.12
CA SER A 437 -47.33 55.27 28.64
C SER A 437 -46.24 55.06 29.70
N GLY A 438 -45.02 55.48 29.36
CA GLY A 438 -44.05 56.06 30.29
C GLY A 438 -43.88 57.57 30.07
N THR A 439 -43.74 58.32 31.16
CA THR A 439 -43.18 59.69 31.21
C THR A 439 -42.42 59.82 32.53
N SER A 440 -41.08 59.86 32.47
CA SER A 440 -40.24 61.07 32.50
C SER A 440 -40.19 61.77 33.86
N LYS A 441 -38.98 61.80 34.47
CA LYS A 441 -38.16 63.01 34.65
C LYS A 441 -36.96 62.72 35.55
N HIS A 442 -35.76 62.91 35.01
CA HIS A 442 -34.57 63.28 35.78
C HIS A 442 -34.41 64.80 35.70
N SER A 443 -34.07 65.41 36.82
CA SER A 443 -33.58 66.78 36.93
C SER A 443 -32.34 66.79 37.82
N ASN A 444 -31.26 67.37 37.30
CA ASN A 444 -30.25 68.23 37.96
C ASN A 444 -29.47 67.67 39.18
N MET A 445 -28.23 68.05 39.47
CA MET A 445 -27.12 68.76 38.82
C MET A 445 -26.02 68.80 39.92
N GLY A 446 -24.75 68.88 39.51
CA GLY A 446 -23.60 69.19 40.39
C GLY A 446 -22.65 67.99 40.49
N THR A 447 -21.38 68.07 40.10
CA THR A 447 -20.49 69.21 39.79
C THR A 447 -19.40 68.73 38.84
#